data_AF-A0A9D8BG58-F1
#
_entry.id   AF-A0A9D8BG58-F1
#
_cell.length_a   1.000
_cell.length_b   1.000
_cell.length_c   1.000
_cell.angle_alpha   90.00
_cell.angle_beta   90.00
_cell.angle_gamma   90.00
#
_symmetry.space_group_name_H-M   'P 1'
#
loop_
_entity.id
_entity.type
_entity.pdbx_description
1 polymer ?
#
loop_
_entity_poly.entity_id
_entity_poly.type
_entity_poly.pdbx_seq_one_letter_code
_entity_poly.pdbx_strand_id
1 'polypeptide(L)'
;MANSQEHFIKTPGVWLGDGIVKLSVAEEELKFVTRWTINKSKKNGQIQSCQEVQIGGVDDVMKNMFAFSEISSEGFQVVLENDHLGQVMGLGIYRPELIAWEFRHNPLGFEGFEVYRLLEDGSYFMHAEYVTKEDFRTQIQGRLWKKSAPTS
;
A
#
# COMPACT_ATOMS: atom_id res chain seq x y z
N MET A 1 4.82 29.88 5.33
CA MET A 1 4.29 28.69 6.02
C MET A 1 4.36 27.55 5.02
N ALA A 2 5.18 26.53 5.27
CA ALA A 2 5.29 25.41 4.34
C ALA A 2 3.94 24.66 4.36
N ASN A 3 3.28 24.60 3.22
CA ASN A 3 2.08 23.81 3.02
C ASN A 3 2.54 22.35 3.04
N SER A 4 2.62 21.72 4.22
CA SER A 4 3.05 20.33 4.33
C SER A 4 1.97 19.45 3.73
N GLN A 5 2.18 19.00 2.49
CA GLN A 5 1.29 18.03 1.85
C GLN A 5 1.27 16.76 2.70
N GLU A 6 0.09 16.40 3.21
CA GLU A 6 -0.09 15.15 3.94
C GLU A 6 -0.03 13.97 2.96
N HIS A 7 0.57 12.85 3.38
CA HIS A 7 0.61 11.65 2.54
C HIS A 7 -0.78 11.06 2.35
N PHE A 8 -0.91 10.21 1.31
CA PHE A 8 -2.19 9.59 0.97
C PHE A 8 -2.85 8.86 2.15
N ILE A 9 -2.08 8.19 3.01
CA ILE A 9 -2.63 7.49 4.20
C ILE A 9 -3.31 8.43 5.21
N LYS A 10 -3.01 9.73 5.19
CA LYS A 10 -3.67 10.76 6.02
C LYS A 10 -4.70 11.57 5.25
N THR A 11 -4.83 11.35 3.94
CA THR A 11 -5.72 12.11 3.07
C THR A 11 -6.93 11.24 2.69
N PRO A 12 -8.09 11.42 3.36
CA PRO A 12 -9.26 10.60 3.10
C PRO A 12 -9.73 10.67 1.65
N GLY A 13 -10.32 9.58 1.19
CA GLY A 13 -10.85 9.45 -0.16
C GLY A 13 -10.36 8.20 -0.85
N VAL A 14 -10.51 8.21 -2.17
CA VAL A 14 -10.13 7.09 -3.04
C VAL A 14 -8.85 7.46 -3.77
N TRP A 15 -7.87 6.58 -3.70
CA TRP A 15 -6.64 6.65 -4.47
C TRP A 15 -6.60 5.46 -5.42
N LEU A 16 -6.35 5.73 -6.69
CA LEU A 16 -6.27 4.72 -7.74
C LEU A 16 -4.81 4.53 -8.12
N GLY A 17 -4.45 3.31 -8.47
CA GLY A 17 -3.14 3.03 -9.01
C GLY A 17 -3.17 1.94 -10.06
N ASP A 18 -2.13 1.92 -10.87
CA ASP A 18 -1.91 0.92 -11.89
C ASP A 18 -0.41 0.69 -12.08
N GLY A 19 -0.09 -0.44 -12.73
CA GLY A 19 1.29 -0.77 -13.05
C GLY A 19 1.48 -2.23 -13.39
N ILE A 20 2.64 -2.77 -13.04
CA ILE A 20 3.07 -4.13 -13.33
C ILE A 20 3.39 -4.92 -12.05
N VAL A 21 3.08 -6.21 -12.09
CA VAL A 21 3.45 -7.23 -11.10
C VAL A 21 4.32 -8.26 -11.80
N LYS A 22 5.46 -8.58 -11.17
CA LYS A 22 6.36 -9.67 -11.56
C LYS A 22 6.31 -10.74 -10.48
N LEU A 23 6.05 -11.97 -10.88
CA LEU A 23 6.02 -13.13 -10.00
C LEU A 23 7.23 -14.00 -10.31
N SER A 24 7.95 -14.50 -9.30
CA SER A 24 9.14 -15.35 -9.55
C SER A 24 8.82 -16.64 -10.29
N VAL A 25 7.56 -17.08 -10.28
CA VAL A 25 7.06 -18.29 -10.94
C VAL A 25 6.57 -18.07 -12.36
N ALA A 26 6.50 -16.82 -12.82
CA ALA A 26 6.02 -16.47 -14.15
C ALA A 26 7.06 -15.62 -14.88
N GLU A 27 7.29 -15.90 -16.17
CA GLU A 27 8.18 -15.09 -17.00
C GLU A 27 7.52 -13.77 -17.45
N GLU A 28 6.19 -13.69 -17.34
CA GLU A 28 5.40 -12.57 -17.84
C GLU A 28 5.17 -11.47 -16.78
N GLU A 29 5.17 -10.22 -17.25
CA GLU A 29 4.72 -9.08 -16.45
C GLU A 29 3.20 -8.98 -16.52
N LEU A 30 2.54 -9.05 -15.37
CA LEU A 30 1.09 -8.93 -15.27
C LEU A 30 0.72 -7.48 -14.97
N LYS A 31 -0.24 -6.92 -15.72
CA LYS A 31 -0.81 -5.62 -15.36
C LYS A 31 -1.59 -5.76 -14.06
N PHE A 32 -1.56 -4.74 -13.21
CA PHE A 32 -2.46 -4.66 -12.07
C PHE A 32 -3.09 -3.28 -11.98
N VAL A 33 -4.23 -3.22 -11.29
CA VAL A 33 -4.83 -1.99 -10.79
C VAL A 33 -5.07 -2.12 -9.30
N THR A 34 -4.91 -1.02 -8.57
CA THR A 34 -5.21 -0.94 -7.15
C THR A 34 -6.14 0.22 -6.82
N ARG A 35 -6.97 0.03 -5.80
CA ARG A 35 -7.83 1.04 -5.23
C ARG A 35 -7.63 1.08 -3.72
N TRP A 36 -7.08 2.18 -3.25
CA TRP A 36 -7.03 2.51 -1.83
C TRP A 36 -8.25 3.34 -1.44
N THR A 37 -8.92 2.96 -0.36
CA THR A 37 -9.96 3.74 0.31
C THR A 37 -9.47 4.11 1.69
N ILE A 38 -9.22 5.41 1.89
CA ILE A 38 -8.75 5.96 3.17
C ILE A 38 -9.94 6.58 3.89
N ASN A 39 -10.28 6.03 5.06
CA ASN A 39 -11.44 6.49 5.82
C ASN A 39 -11.16 7.78 6.58
N LYS A 40 -12.17 8.65 6.66
CA LYS A 40 -12.08 9.91 7.41
C LYS A 40 -12.13 9.68 8.93
N SER A 41 -12.83 8.65 9.38
CA SER A 41 -12.94 8.30 10.79
C SER A 41 -11.77 7.43 11.23
N LYS A 42 -11.22 7.77 12.40
CA LYS A 42 -10.29 6.90 13.10
C LYS A 42 -11.08 5.92 13.97
N LYS A 43 -10.72 4.64 13.93
CA LYS A 43 -11.23 3.63 14.87
C LYS A 43 -10.13 3.38 15.89
N ASN A 44 -10.40 3.58 17.18
CA ASN A 44 -9.41 3.44 18.26
C ASN A 44 -8.13 4.27 18.03
N GLY A 45 -8.25 5.46 17.44
CA GLY A 45 -7.10 6.32 17.11
C GLY A 45 -6.31 5.90 15.86
N GLN A 46 -6.66 4.80 15.20
CA GLN A 46 -6.00 4.28 14.02
C GLN A 46 -6.68 4.75 12.72
N ILE A 47 -5.89 5.02 11.68
CA ILE A 47 -6.43 5.28 10.35
C ILE A 47 -6.71 3.94 9.68
N GLN A 48 -7.98 3.69 9.39
CA GLN A 48 -8.43 2.47 8.73
C GLN A 48 -8.51 2.68 7.23
N SER A 49 -7.99 1.72 6.48
CA SER A 49 -7.97 1.77 5.04
C SER A 49 -8.17 0.39 4.43
N CYS A 50 -8.71 0.38 3.21
CA CYS A 50 -8.89 -0.82 2.42
C CYS A 50 -8.15 -0.64 1.10
N GLN A 51 -7.31 -1.60 0.75
CA GLN A 51 -6.67 -1.69 -0.54
C GLN A 51 -7.28 -2.88 -1.29
N GLU A 52 -7.81 -2.60 -2.48
CA GLU A 52 -8.27 -3.62 -3.42
C GLU A 52 -7.23 -3.72 -4.53
N VAL A 53 -6.82 -4.93 -4.90
CA VAL A 53 -5.83 -5.20 -5.94
C VAL A 53 -6.41 -6.20 -6.92
N GLN A 54 -6.41 -5.84 -8.20
CA GLN A 54 -6.80 -6.71 -9.30
C GLN A 54 -5.59 -6.94 -10.21
N ILE A 55 -5.22 -8.19 -10.42
CA ILE A 55 -4.15 -8.59 -11.33
C ILE A 55 -4.78 -9.11 -12.62
N GLY A 56 -4.25 -8.69 -13.77
CA GLY A 56 -4.71 -9.15 -15.07
C GLY A 56 -4.47 -10.66 -15.23
N GLY A 57 -5.49 -11.38 -15.68
CA GLY A 57 -5.44 -12.85 -15.79
C GLY A 57 -5.84 -13.60 -14.53
N VAL A 58 -6.13 -12.89 -13.43
CA VAL A 58 -6.73 -13.44 -12.21
C VAL A 58 -8.12 -12.83 -12.08
N ASP A 59 -9.16 -13.63 -11.83
CA ASP A 59 -10.54 -13.12 -11.72
C ASP A 59 -10.83 -12.50 -10.34
N ASP A 60 -10.07 -12.90 -9.31
CA ASP A 60 -10.28 -12.46 -7.94
C ASP A 60 -9.68 -11.08 -7.64
N VAL A 61 -10.45 -10.26 -6.92
CA VAL A 61 -9.96 -9.00 -6.32
C VAL A 61 -9.41 -9.33 -4.94
N MET A 62 -8.10 -9.18 -4.75
CA MET A 62 -7.48 -9.27 -3.43
C MET A 62 -7.84 -8.03 -2.61
N LYS A 63 -8.32 -8.24 -1.37
CA LYS A 63 -8.67 -7.16 -0.44
C LYS A 63 -7.77 -7.21 0.79
N ASN A 64 -7.08 -6.11 1.02
CA ASN A 64 -6.17 -5.91 2.13
C ASN A 64 -6.73 -4.82 3.04
N MET A 65 -6.90 -5.13 4.32
CA MET A 65 -7.30 -4.18 5.34
C MET A 65 -6.06 -3.68 6.07
N PHE A 66 -5.87 -2.36 6.04
CA PHE A 66 -4.72 -1.69 6.64
C PHE A 66 -5.15 -0.78 7.79
N ALA A 67 -4.46 -0.89 8.93
CA ALA A 67 -4.59 0.01 10.05
C ALA A 67 -3.25 0.69 10.36
N PHE A 68 -3.21 2.01 10.28
CA PHE A 68 -2.02 2.82 10.59
C PHE A 68 -2.17 3.50 11.95
N SER A 69 -1.15 3.39 12.80
CA SER A 69 -1.13 3.96 14.15
C SER A 69 0.21 4.60 14.51
N GLU A 70 0.22 5.40 15.58
CA GLU A 70 1.44 6.02 16.12
C GLU A 70 2.24 6.87 15.13
N ILE A 71 1.55 7.52 14.17
CA ILE A 71 2.22 8.28 13.11
C ILE A 71 2.89 9.54 13.67
N SER A 72 4.22 9.55 13.62
CA SER A 72 5.10 10.61 14.11
C SER A 72 6.24 10.90 13.11
N SER A 73 7.19 11.76 13.49
CA SER A 73 8.43 11.98 12.73
C SER A 73 9.36 10.76 12.72
N GLU A 74 9.27 9.92 13.75
CA GLU A 74 10.13 8.72 13.90
C GLU A 74 9.60 7.53 13.10
N GLY A 75 8.33 7.56 12.69
CA GLY A 75 7.70 6.50 11.94
C GLY A 75 6.25 6.27 12.33
N PHE A 76 5.75 5.08 12.00
CA PHE A 76 4.42 4.60 12.34
C PHE A 76 4.38 3.07 12.42
N GLN A 77 3.32 2.54 13.00
CA GLN A 77 3.00 1.12 12.95
C GLN A 77 1.92 0.86 11.89
N VAL A 78 2.02 -0.27 11.21
CA VAL A 78 1.03 -0.73 10.24
C VAL A 78 0.60 -2.15 10.58
N VAL A 79 -0.70 -2.41 10.49
CA VAL A 79 -1.27 -3.76 10.52
C VAL A 79 -1.92 -4.01 9.17
N LEU A 80 -1.56 -5.13 8.53
CA LEU A 80 -2.17 -5.65 7.32
C LEU A 80 -2.98 -6.89 7.67
N GLU A 81 -4.21 -6.97 7.20
CA GLU A 81 -5.06 -8.16 7.34
C GLU A 81 -5.71 -8.51 6.00
N ASN A 82 -5.62 -9.78 5.60
CA ASN A 82 -6.43 -10.31 4.50
C ASN A 82 -6.77 -11.80 4.72
N ASP A 83 -7.70 -12.33 3.93
CA ASP A 83 -8.21 -13.70 4.10
C ASP A 83 -7.16 -14.79 3.81
N HIS A 84 -6.13 -14.48 3.03
CA HIS A 84 -5.11 -15.45 2.60
C HIS A 84 -3.91 -15.51 3.55
N LEU A 85 -3.56 -14.37 4.13
CA LEU A 85 -2.36 -14.13 4.94
C LEU A 85 -2.69 -14.12 6.43
N GLY A 86 -3.93 -13.82 6.81
CA GLY A 86 -4.27 -13.46 8.18
C GLY A 86 -3.77 -12.05 8.49
N GLN A 87 -3.33 -11.82 9.73
CA GLN A 87 -2.89 -10.51 10.21
C GLN A 87 -1.37 -10.44 10.37
N VAL A 88 -0.77 -9.36 9.87
CA VAL A 88 0.67 -9.09 9.90
C VAL A 88 0.92 -7.67 10.41
N MET A 89 1.91 -7.53 11.28
CA MET A 89 2.35 -6.23 11.78
C MET A 89 3.63 -5.79 11.07
N GLY A 90 3.75 -4.48 10.86
CA GLY A 90 4.90 -3.86 10.22
C GLY A 90 5.21 -2.50 10.82
N LEU A 91 6.35 -1.96 10.40
CA LEU A 91 6.83 -0.63 10.78
C LEU A 91 7.03 0.21 9.54
N GLY A 92 6.80 1.51 9.66
CA GLY A 92 6.95 2.43 8.54
C GLY A 92 7.60 3.74 8.91
N ILE A 93 8.07 4.42 7.87
CA ILE A 93 8.69 5.74 7.92
C ILE A 93 7.82 6.75 7.20
N TYR A 94 7.72 7.94 7.78
CA TYR A 94 6.90 9.04 7.27
C TYR A 94 7.79 10.27 7.08
N ARG A 95 8.11 10.61 5.82
CA ARG A 95 8.92 11.78 5.43
C ARG A 95 8.19 12.55 4.34
N PRO A 96 8.39 13.88 4.17
CA PRO A 96 7.62 14.69 3.22
C PRO A 96 7.54 14.15 1.78
N GLU A 97 8.62 13.53 1.31
CA GLU A 97 8.78 13.00 -0.06
C GLU A 97 8.51 11.49 -0.17
N LEU A 98 8.34 10.80 0.96
CA LEU A 98 8.39 9.34 1.03
C LEU A 98 7.53 8.83 2.18
N ILE A 99 6.64 7.90 1.86
CA ILE A 99 6.08 7.00 2.86
C ILE A 99 6.43 5.57 2.49
N ALA A 100 6.89 4.79 3.46
CA ALA A 100 7.24 3.39 3.25
C ALA A 100 6.97 2.58 4.51
N TRP A 101 6.75 1.29 4.34
CA TRP A 101 6.64 0.34 5.45
C TRP A 101 7.17 -1.03 5.06
N GLU A 102 7.50 -1.82 6.06
CA GLU A 102 7.97 -3.19 5.91
C GLU A 102 7.30 -4.15 6.90
N PHE A 103 7.17 -5.39 6.45
CA PHE A 103 6.72 -6.53 7.21
C PHE A 103 7.91 -7.47 7.34
N ARG A 104 8.35 -7.74 8.57
CA ARG A 104 9.49 -8.63 8.86
C ARG A 104 9.14 -9.60 9.97
N HIS A 105 9.81 -10.75 10.00
CA HIS A 105 9.80 -11.67 11.13
C HIS A 105 8.39 -12.12 11.56
N ASN A 106 7.53 -12.38 10.58
CA ASN A 106 6.20 -12.90 10.85
C ASN A 106 6.24 -14.45 10.87
N PRO A 107 5.67 -15.11 11.91
CA PRO A 107 5.46 -16.56 11.95
C PRO A 107 4.78 -17.16 10.70
N LEU A 108 4.04 -16.34 9.95
CA LEU A 108 3.35 -16.73 8.71
C LEU A 108 4.30 -16.86 7.51
N GLY A 109 5.57 -16.45 7.66
CA GLY A 109 6.57 -16.56 6.61
C GLY A 109 6.35 -15.56 5.47
N PHE A 110 5.70 -14.44 5.75
CA PHE A 110 5.52 -13.33 4.81
C PHE A 110 6.41 -12.17 5.22
N GLU A 111 7.27 -11.75 4.32
CA GLU A 111 8.12 -10.58 4.49
C GLU A 111 8.05 -9.70 3.25
N GLY A 112 8.27 -8.40 3.41
CA GLY A 112 8.28 -7.49 2.28
C GLY A 112 8.17 -6.03 2.68
N PHE A 113 8.08 -5.17 1.69
CA PHE A 113 7.95 -3.74 1.91
C PHE A 113 7.10 -3.08 0.83
N GLU A 114 6.60 -1.89 1.15
CA GLU A 114 6.00 -0.97 0.19
C GLU A 114 6.63 0.41 0.34
N VAL A 115 6.87 1.06 -0.79
CA VAL A 115 7.48 2.37 -0.90
C VAL A 115 6.64 3.23 -1.84
N TYR A 116 6.25 4.41 -1.37
CA TYR A 116 5.53 5.42 -2.14
C TYR A 116 6.32 6.73 -2.11
N ARG A 117 6.91 7.11 -3.25
CA ARG A 117 7.64 8.36 -3.44
C ARG A 117 6.74 9.40 -4.07
N LEU A 118 6.60 10.57 -3.44
CA LEU A 118 5.81 11.67 -3.97
C LEU A 118 6.47 12.21 -5.25
N LEU A 119 5.67 12.42 -6.29
CA LEU A 119 6.06 13.00 -7.56
C LEU A 119 5.62 14.47 -7.63
N GLU A 120 6.22 15.23 -8.56
CA GLU A 120 5.96 16.67 -8.72
C GLU A 120 4.49 17.02 -8.98
N ASP A 121 3.74 16.12 -9.61
CA ASP A 121 2.31 16.28 -9.90
C ASP A 121 1.38 15.84 -8.75
N GLY A 122 1.93 15.48 -7.60
CA GLY A 122 1.20 15.06 -6.41
C GLY A 122 0.72 13.62 -6.41
N SER A 123 1.05 12.84 -7.45
CA SER A 123 0.92 11.39 -7.44
C SER A 123 2.13 10.72 -6.79
N TYR A 124 2.11 9.38 -6.66
CA TYR A 124 3.20 8.61 -6.09
C TYR A 124 3.73 7.60 -7.10
N PHE A 125 5.05 7.45 -7.15
CA PHE A 125 5.67 6.23 -7.65
C PHE A 125 5.62 5.17 -6.55
N MET A 126 5.05 4.01 -6.86
CA MET A 126 4.89 2.88 -5.96
C MET A 126 5.87 1.77 -6.33
N HIS A 127 6.56 1.23 -5.34
CA HIS A 127 7.39 0.03 -5.45
C HIS A 127 7.14 -0.87 -4.25
N ALA A 128 6.86 -2.15 -4.49
CA ALA A 128 6.69 -3.13 -3.42
C ALA A 128 7.38 -4.44 -3.76
N GLU A 129 7.93 -5.10 -2.76
CA GLU A 129 8.49 -6.45 -2.89
C GLU A 129 8.04 -7.31 -1.73
N TYR A 130 7.60 -8.52 -2.03
CA TYR A 130 7.19 -9.50 -1.03
C TYR A 130 7.82 -10.86 -1.30
N VAL A 131 8.05 -11.61 -0.24
CA VAL A 131 8.53 -12.99 -0.26
C VAL A 131 7.72 -13.85 0.71
N THR A 132 7.37 -15.06 0.29
CA THR A 132 6.76 -16.09 1.16
C THR A 132 7.77 -17.13 1.60
N LYS A 133 7.42 -17.98 2.58
CA LYS A 133 8.25 -19.08 3.07
C LYS A 133 8.62 -20.12 1.99
N GLU A 134 7.84 -20.20 0.91
CA GLU A 134 8.11 -21.03 -0.26
C GLU A 134 9.00 -20.34 -1.31
N ASP A 135 9.64 -19.22 -0.95
CA ASP A 135 10.47 -18.39 -1.84
C ASP A 135 9.73 -17.84 -3.07
N PHE A 136 8.40 -17.73 -3.01
CA PHE A 136 7.63 -16.99 -4.00
C PHE A 136 7.89 -15.50 -3.82
N ARG A 137 8.40 -14.85 -4.86
CA ARG A 137 8.72 -13.42 -4.85
C ARG A 137 7.75 -12.68 -5.74
N THR A 138 7.24 -11.57 -5.23
CA THR A 138 6.39 -10.65 -5.96
C THR A 138 7.06 -9.29 -5.97
N GLN A 139 7.21 -8.70 -7.15
CA GLN A 139 7.66 -7.32 -7.30
C GLN A 139 6.56 -6.51 -7.97
N ILE A 140 6.25 -5.35 -7.43
CA ILE A 140 5.18 -4.48 -7.92
C ILE A 140 5.78 -3.10 -8.19
N GLN A 141 5.52 -2.56 -9.38
CA GLN A 141 5.88 -1.19 -9.71
C GLN A 141 4.70 -0.51 -10.37
N GLY A 142 4.42 0.72 -9.96
CA GLY A 142 3.28 1.43 -10.48
C GLY A 142 3.21 2.87 -10.04
N ARG A 143 2.03 3.45 -10.27
CA ARG A 143 1.71 4.81 -9.90
C ARG A 143 0.44 4.83 -9.06
N LEU A 144 0.35 5.75 -8.10
CA LEU A 144 -0.84 5.96 -7.28
C LEU A 144 -1.24 7.45 -7.31
N TRP A 145 -2.49 7.75 -7.59
CA TRP A 145 -3.01 9.12 -7.64
C TRP A 145 -4.39 9.22 -6.98
N LYS A 146 -4.74 10.41 -6.50
CA LYS A 146 -6.05 10.65 -5.91
C LYS A 146 -7.11 10.63 -7.01
N LYS A 147 -8.20 9.89 -6.81
CA LYS A 147 -9.36 9.95 -7.71
C LYS A 147 -9.94 11.36 -7.65
N SER A 148 -9.92 12.06 -8.77
CA SER A 148 -10.61 13.35 -8.91
C SER A 148 -12.08 13.18 -8.56
N ALA A 149 -12.66 14.16 -7.85
CA ALA A 149 -14.10 14.20 -7.69
C ALA A 149 -14.76 14.16 -9.07
N PRO A 150 -15.88 13.44 -9.26
CA PRO A 150 -16.64 13.54 -10.50
C PRO A 150 -16.97 15.02 -10.70
N THR A 151 -16.53 15.58 -11.83
CA THR A 151 -17.02 16.88 -12.28
C THR A 151 -18.52 16.69 -12.51
N SER A 152 -19.33 17.29 -11.65
CA SER A 152 -20.80 17.27 -11.76
C SER A 152 -21.24 18.06 -12.98
#